data_AF-A0A416XFJ9-F1
#
_entry.id   AF-A0A416XFJ9-F1
#
_cell.length_a   1.000
_cell.length_b   1.000
_cell.length_c   1.000
_cell.angle_alpha   90.00
_cell.angle_beta   90.00
_cell.angle_gamma   90.00
#
_symmetry.space_group_name_H-M   'P 1'
#
loop_
_entity.id
_entity.type
_entity.pdbx_description
1 polymer ?
#
loop_
_entity_poly.entity_id
_entity_poly.type
_entity_poly.pdbx_seq_one_letter_code
_entity_poly.pdbx_strand_id
1 'polypeptide(L)'
;RCKGTALFKRFAIDQKEISRKHKMMINQTVSIGILKNDLIYILLETDNQKKNILFQQIYEDISKNLVPVRPDRHYTRTKGQLAGKYSNTHKRAY
;
A
#
# COMPACT_ATOMS: atom_id res chain seq x y z
N ARG A 1 -0.37 -25.83 -15.07
CA ARG A 1 -0.71 -25.23 -16.39
C ARG A 1 -1.64 -24.03 -16.14
N CYS A 2 -1.14 -22.93 -15.58
CA CYS A 2 -1.96 -21.76 -15.18
C CYS A 2 -1.15 -20.45 -15.34
N LYS A 3 -0.64 -20.14 -16.53
CA LYS A 3 0.06 -18.85 -16.79
C LYS A 3 -0.83 -17.80 -17.48
N GLY A 4 -2.04 -18.17 -17.92
CA GLY A 4 -2.93 -17.29 -18.69
C GLY A 4 -3.72 -16.26 -17.86
N THR A 5 -4.12 -16.60 -16.64
CA THR A 5 -4.99 -15.73 -15.81
C THR A 5 -4.27 -14.50 -15.25
N ALA A 6 -2.99 -14.64 -14.90
CA ALA A 6 -2.18 -13.53 -14.37
C ALA A 6 -1.86 -12.47 -15.44
N LEU A 7 -1.60 -12.90 -16.68
CA LEU A 7 -1.37 -12.00 -17.82
C LEU A 7 -2.62 -11.17 -18.12
N PHE A 8 -3.79 -11.80 -18.17
CA PHE A 8 -5.05 -11.12 -18.43
C PHE A 8 -5.38 -10.08 -17.34
N LYS A 9 -5.15 -10.41 -16.06
CA LYS A 9 -5.29 -9.45 -14.94
C LYS A 9 -4.36 -8.25 -15.08
N ARG A 10 -3.12 -8.45 -15.55
CA ARG A 10 -2.13 -7.37 -15.70
C ARG A 10 -2.54 -6.38 -16.80
N PHE A 11 -2.91 -6.88 -17.97
CA PHE A 11 -3.43 -6.06 -19.06
C PHE A 11 -4.68 -5.25 -18.65
N ALA A 12 -5.60 -5.84 -17.88
CA ALA A 12 -6.79 -5.14 -17.40
C ALA A 12 -6.46 -4.01 -16.39
N ILE A 13 -5.44 -4.21 -15.54
CA ILE A 13 -4.96 -3.18 -14.62
C ILE A 13 -4.28 -2.04 -15.40
N ASP A 14 -3.47 -2.37 -16.40
CA ASP A 14 -2.74 -1.39 -17.21
C ASP A 14 -3.72 -0.52 -18.03
N GLN A 15 -4.74 -1.12 -18.65
CA GLN A 15 -5.81 -0.36 -19.33
C GLN A 15 -6.60 0.54 -18.37
N LYS A 16 -6.82 0.08 -17.13
CA LYS A 16 -7.46 0.89 -16.07
C LYS A 16 -6.57 1.99 -15.53
N GLU A 17 -5.24 1.87 -15.63
CA GLU A 17 -4.32 2.96 -15.30
C GLU A 17 -4.35 4.07 -16.35
N ILE A 18 -4.41 3.72 -17.64
CA ILE A 18 -4.45 4.68 -18.75
C ILE A 18 -5.69 5.60 -18.66
N SER A 19 -6.83 5.06 -18.22
CA SER A 19 -8.08 5.84 -18.08
C SER A 19 -8.14 6.74 -16.84
N ARG A 20 -7.21 6.60 -15.89
CA ARG A 20 -7.21 7.38 -14.64
C ARG A 20 -6.49 8.72 -14.83
N LYS A 21 -7.07 9.78 -14.26
CA LYS A 21 -6.49 11.15 -14.26
C LYS A 21 -5.07 11.23 -13.67
N HIS A 22 -4.74 10.36 -12.72
CA HIS A 22 -3.49 10.39 -11.97
C HIS A 22 -2.89 9.00 -11.85
N LYS A 23 -1.56 8.92 -11.83
CA LYS A 23 -0.82 7.67 -11.57
C LYS A 23 -1.16 7.14 -10.18
N MET A 24 -1.40 5.85 -10.07
CA MET A 24 -1.68 5.21 -8.78
C MET A 24 -0.40 4.65 -8.16
N MET A 25 -0.29 4.71 -6.84
CA MET A 25 0.81 4.10 -6.09
C MET A 25 0.29 3.41 -4.83
N ILE A 26 1.06 2.44 -4.34
CA ILE A 26 0.74 1.72 -3.11
C ILE A 26 0.90 2.67 -1.91
N ASN A 27 -0.06 2.63 -0.99
CA ASN A 27 0.05 3.33 0.28
C ASN A 27 1.02 2.61 1.22
N GLN A 28 2.30 2.94 1.12
CA GLN A 28 3.38 2.29 1.87
C GLN A 28 3.09 2.17 3.37
N THR A 29 2.53 3.18 4.04
CA THR A 29 2.31 3.13 5.50
C THR A 29 1.26 2.09 5.89
N VAL A 30 0.18 2.00 5.12
CA VAL A 30 -0.88 1.00 5.35
C VAL A 30 -0.36 -0.39 4.97
N SER A 31 0.34 -0.51 3.84
CA SER A 31 0.93 -1.78 3.40
C SER A 31 1.97 -2.32 4.37
N ILE A 32 2.79 -1.46 5.00
CA ILE A 32 3.75 -1.87 6.04
C ILE A 32 3.01 -2.45 7.25
N GLY A 33 1.87 -1.88 7.65
CA GLY A 33 1.07 -2.40 8.77
C GLY A 33 0.50 -3.79 8.50
N ILE A 34 -0.12 -3.98 7.32
CA ILE A 34 -0.66 -5.27 6.87
C ILE A 34 0.48 -6.30 6.79
N LEU A 35 1.56 -5.95 6.09
CA LEU A 35 2.68 -6.85 5.87
C LEU A 35 3.35 -7.31 7.16
N LYS A 36 3.53 -6.44 8.16
CA LYS A 36 4.29 -6.77 9.37
C LYS A 36 3.67 -7.93 10.16
N ASN A 37 2.36 -7.93 10.32
CA ASN A 37 1.68 -8.97 11.08
C ASN A 37 1.61 -10.26 10.26
N ASP A 38 1.24 -10.15 8.99
CA ASP A 38 1.02 -11.31 8.12
C ASP A 38 2.34 -12.02 7.76
N LEU A 39 3.46 -11.29 7.69
CA LEU A 39 4.80 -11.89 7.49
C LEU A 39 5.19 -12.81 8.65
N ILE A 40 4.84 -12.46 9.89
CA ILE A 40 5.16 -13.31 11.05
C ILE A 40 4.43 -14.64 10.90
N TYR A 41 3.13 -14.61 10.58
CA TYR A 41 2.35 -15.82 10.36
C TYR A 41 2.88 -16.67 9.20
N ILE A 42 3.28 -16.03 8.09
CA ILE A 42 3.89 -16.72 6.94
C ILE A 42 5.24 -17.37 7.27
N LEU A 43 6.04 -16.74 8.13
CA LEU A 43 7.34 -17.27 8.54
C LEU A 43 7.20 -18.45 9.51
N LEU A 44 6.16 -18.46 10.34
CA LEU A 44 5.86 -19.55 11.27
C LEU A 44 5.18 -20.75 10.58
N GLU A 45 4.51 -20.53 9.44
CA GLU A 45 3.79 -21.59 8.73
C GLU A 45 4.75 -22.59 8.06
N THR A 46 4.58 -23.86 8.40
CA THR A 46 5.38 -24.98 7.85
C THR A 46 4.79 -25.56 6.57
N ASP A 47 3.48 -25.49 6.39
CA ASP A 47 2.79 -26.01 5.22
C ASP A 47 2.86 -25.03 4.04
N ASN A 48 3.47 -25.48 2.94
CA ASN A 48 3.63 -24.72 1.71
C ASN A 48 2.28 -24.33 1.05
N GLN A 49 1.23 -25.13 1.20
CA GLN A 49 -0.08 -24.81 0.61
C GLN A 49 -0.72 -23.61 1.32
N LYS A 50 -0.77 -23.65 2.66
CA LYS A 50 -1.28 -22.54 3.47
C LYS A 50 -0.46 -21.27 3.31
N LYS A 51 0.86 -21.42 3.24
CA LYS A 51 1.79 -20.32 2.96
C LYS A 51 1.45 -19.60 1.65
N ASN A 52 1.18 -20.35 0.57
CA ASN A 52 0.79 -19.76 -0.72
C ASN A 52 -0.56 -19.01 -0.65
N ILE A 53 -1.52 -19.53 0.13
CA ILE A 53 -2.82 -18.87 0.33
C ILE A 53 -2.63 -17.52 1.06
N LEU A 54 -1.85 -17.51 2.14
CA LEU A 54 -1.54 -16.29 2.89
C LEU A 54 -0.83 -15.24 2.02
N PHE A 55 0.14 -15.67 1.21
CA PHE A 55 0.79 -14.77 0.26
C PHE A 55 -0.19 -14.17 -0.77
N GLN A 56 -1.13 -14.97 -1.26
CA GLN A 56 -2.13 -14.51 -2.21
C GLN A 56 -3.08 -13.49 -1.57
N GLN A 57 -3.49 -13.69 -0.32
CA GLN A 57 -4.31 -12.75 0.44
C GLN A 57 -3.59 -11.40 0.63
N ILE A 58 -2.31 -11.43 1.07
CA ILE A 58 -1.49 -10.23 1.18
C ILE A 58 -1.41 -9.48 -0.15
N TYR A 59 -1.19 -10.20 -1.25
CA TYR A 59 -1.10 -9.58 -2.57
C TYR A 59 -2.40 -8.84 -2.93
N GLU A 60 -3.56 -9.44 -2.64
CA GLU A 60 -4.85 -8.83 -2.88
C GLU A 60 -5.07 -7.60 -2.00
N ASP A 61 -4.70 -7.65 -0.73
CA ASP A 61 -4.89 -6.54 0.20
C ASP A 61 -3.96 -5.35 -0.12
N ILE A 62 -2.73 -5.61 -0.57
CA ILE A 62 -1.87 -4.55 -1.10
C ILE A 62 -2.47 -3.93 -2.36
N SER A 63 -3.00 -4.76 -3.26
CA SER A 63 -3.58 -4.29 -4.53
C SER A 63 -4.82 -3.40 -4.35
N LYS A 64 -5.59 -3.61 -3.28
CA LYS A 64 -6.74 -2.76 -2.91
C LYS A 64 -6.30 -1.38 -2.40
N ASN A 65 -5.13 -1.29 -1.76
CA ASN A 65 -4.62 -0.08 -1.11
C ASN A 65 -3.81 0.84 -2.04
N LEU A 66 -4.38 1.16 -3.21
CA LEU A 66 -3.81 2.09 -4.18
C LEU A 66 -4.33 3.52 -3.95
N VAL A 67 -3.41 4.48 -3.96
CA VAL A 67 -3.69 5.91 -3.76
C VAL A 67 -3.15 6.71 -4.95
N PRO A 68 -3.90 7.69 -5.46
CA PRO A 68 -3.43 8.53 -6.55
C PRO A 68 -2.27 9.44 -6.12
N VAL A 69 -1.25 9.50 -6.95
CA VAL A 69 -0.18 10.49 -6.89
C VAL A 69 -0.63 11.70 -7.68
N ARG A 70 -1.01 12.75 -6.97
CA ARG A 70 -1.34 14.04 -7.57
C ARG A 70 -0.03 14.76 -7.95
N PRO A 71 0.26 14.97 -9.25
CA PRO A 71 1.30 15.90 -9.66
C PRO A 71 0.91 17.32 -9.23
N ASP A 72 1.89 18.21 -9.09
CA ASP A 72 1.68 19.65 -8.83
C ASP A 72 0.95 19.97 -7.51
N ARG A 73 1.37 19.32 -6.42
CA ARG A 73 0.91 19.73 -5.09
C ARG A 73 1.46 21.11 -4.76
N HIS A 74 0.57 22.02 -4.38
CA HIS A 74 0.97 23.33 -3.84
C HIS A 74 1.89 23.21 -2.62
N TYR A 75 1.74 22.15 -1.83
CA TYR A 75 2.60 21.84 -0.69
C TYR A 75 3.18 20.43 -0.80
N THR A 76 4.48 20.30 -0.56
CA THR A 76 5.16 19.00 -0.55
C THR A 76 4.73 18.19 0.67
N ARG A 77 4.69 16.86 0.53
CA ARG A 77 4.41 15.98 1.66
C ARG A 77 5.65 15.92 2.56
N THR A 78 5.56 16.47 3.75
CA THR A 78 6.62 16.33 4.76
C THR A 78 6.69 14.88 5.24
N LYS A 79 7.84 14.23 5.08
CA LYS A 79 8.05 12.81 5.43
C LYS A 79 8.78 12.59 6.76
N GLY A 80 9.13 13.65 7.49
CA GLY A 80 9.87 13.60 8.76
C GLY A 80 9.01 13.89 9.98
N GLN A 81 9.59 13.69 11.17
CA GLN A 81 9.04 14.24 12.40
C GLN A 81 9.09 15.77 12.31
N LEU A 82 7.91 16.39 12.19
CA LEU A 82 7.79 17.83 12.33
C LEU A 82 8.08 18.14 13.80
N ALA A 83 9.25 18.71 14.08
CA ALA A 83 9.47 19.34 15.37
C ALA A 83 8.41 20.43 15.54
N GLY A 84 7.60 20.33 16.59
CA GLY A 84 6.69 21.42 16.94
C GLY A 84 7.52 22.67 17.16
N LYS A 85 7.33 23.70 16.32
CA LYS A 85 8.00 25.01 16.50
C LYS A 85 7.72 25.61 17.88
N TYR A 86 6.63 25.17 18.53
CA TYR A 86 6.22 25.57 19.86
C TYR A 86 6.03 24.33 20.74
N SER A 87 6.33 24.45 22.04
CA SER A 87 6.11 23.38 23.01
C SER A 87 4.61 23.04 23.10
N ASN A 88 4.30 21.78 23.40
CA ASN A 88 2.92 21.33 23.61
C ASN A 88 2.22 22.03 24.79
N THR A 89 2.96 22.78 25.60
CA THR A 89 2.48 23.56 26.76
C THR A 89 1.68 24.81 26.35
N HIS A 90 1.86 25.32 25.12
CA HIS A 90 1.18 26.52 24.62
C HIS A 90 0.15 26.22 23.52
N LYS A 91 -0.52 25.07 23.57
CA LYS A 91 -1.72 24.91 22.72
C LYS A 91 -2.72 25.99 23.13
N ARG A 92 -2.93 26.98 22.26
CA ARG A 92 -4.00 27.96 22.42
C ARG A 92 -5.31 27.18 22.51
N ALA A 93 -5.97 27.27 23.67
CA ALA A 93 -7.39 26.96 23.77
C ALA A 93 -8.12 27.91 22.83
N TYR A 94 -8.82 27.35 21.85
CA TYR A 94 -9.89 28.03 21.13
C TYR A 94 -11.21 27.52 21.68
#